data_AF-G2Z2Z4-F1
#
_entry.id   AF-G2Z2Z4-F1
#
_cell.length_a   1.000
_cell.length_b   1.000
_cell.length_c   1.000
_cell.angle_alpha   90.00
_cell.angle_beta   90.00
_cell.angle_gamma   90.00
#
_symmetry.space_group_name_H-M   'P 1'
#
loop_
_entity.id
_entity.type
_entity.pdbx_description
1 polymer ?
#
loop_
_entity_poly.entity_id
_entity_poly.type
_entity_poly.pdbx_seq_one_letter_code
_entity_poly.pdbx_strand_id
1 'polypeptide(L)'
;MFGFLRSMKDSRVFHQFDFDIFNNWSKGIEYDLIKISDEDFKLQYLLCCFLWNFDNFKLNQNTKILIDCFFVKSDLDFYFLLGKGLYGDRGYFGSNLDSLEDIIIDFHRDNEYSLIKRYSIEFLNYENLEKYFDLDLLTLILSKTKMNIIYN
;
A
#
# COMPACT_ATOMS: atom_id res chain seq x y z
N MET A 1 -5.44 21.17 -7.94
CA MET A 1 -4.77 22.32 -7.29
C MET A 1 -5.10 22.25 -5.81
N PHE A 2 -4.27 21.58 -5.01
CA PHE A 2 -4.50 21.40 -3.57
C PHE A 2 -3.46 22.18 -2.77
N GLY A 3 -3.96 22.94 -1.80
CA GLY A 3 -3.21 23.93 -1.02
C GLY A 3 -2.11 23.31 -0.16
N PHE A 4 -0.86 23.57 -0.55
CA PHE A 4 0.31 23.40 0.29
C PHE A 4 0.71 24.74 0.89
N LEU A 5 0.11 25.08 2.02
CA LEU A 5 0.69 26.02 2.99
C LEU A 5 0.60 25.36 4.37
N ARG A 6 1.38 24.29 4.56
CA ARG A 6 1.72 23.75 5.88
C ARG A 6 3.06 24.36 6.32
N SER A 7 3.19 24.59 7.62
CA SER A 7 4.25 25.41 8.23
C SER A 7 5.67 24.98 7.81
N MET A 8 6.57 25.95 7.60
CA MET A 8 7.97 25.73 7.18
C MET A 8 8.83 24.91 8.16
N LYS A 9 8.34 24.59 9.36
CA LYS A 9 9.05 23.70 10.30
C LYS A 9 8.76 22.23 10.01
N ASP A 10 7.50 21.89 9.73
CA ASP A 10 7.09 20.51 9.46
C ASP A 10 7.53 20.04 8.08
N SER A 11 7.55 20.95 7.09
CA SER A 11 7.99 20.60 5.74
C SER A 11 9.45 20.11 5.70
N ARG A 12 10.32 20.64 6.56
CA ARG A 12 11.73 20.23 6.59
C ARG A 12 11.93 18.80 7.11
N VAL A 13 11.13 18.38 8.09
CA VAL A 13 11.16 16.99 8.60
C VAL A 13 10.57 16.03 7.57
N PHE A 14 9.46 16.42 6.94
CA PHE A 14 8.80 15.66 5.88
C PHE A 14 9.74 15.39 4.68
N HIS A 15 10.45 16.42 4.20
CA HIS A 15 11.43 16.27 3.12
C HIS A 15 12.71 15.51 3.53
N GLN A 16 13.03 15.44 4.82
CA GLN A 16 14.14 14.63 5.30
C GLN A 16 13.82 13.14 5.16
N PHE A 17 12.58 12.74 5.48
CA PHE A 17 12.13 11.36 5.30
C PHE A 17 12.20 10.93 3.83
N ASP A 18 11.75 11.77 2.88
CA ASP A 18 11.91 11.50 1.44
C ASP A 18 13.36 11.15 1.09
N PHE A 19 14.27 12.03 1.48
CA PHE A 19 15.69 11.87 1.19
C PHE A 19 16.24 10.59 1.81
N ASP A 20 15.93 10.31 3.07
CA ASP A 20 16.42 9.14 3.79
C ASP A 20 15.90 7.84 3.19
N ILE A 21 14.61 7.79 2.81
CA ILE A 21 13.98 6.64 2.19
C ILE A 21 14.64 6.35 0.84
N PHE A 22 14.69 7.33 -0.07
CA PHE A 22 15.31 7.14 -1.39
C PHE A 22 16.81 6.84 -1.30
N ASN A 23 17.53 7.47 -0.36
CA ASN A 23 18.95 7.20 -0.13
C ASN A 23 19.18 5.75 0.35
N ASN A 24 18.34 5.23 1.23
CA ASN A 24 18.44 3.83 1.68
C ASN A 24 18.08 2.84 0.57
N TRP A 25 17.03 3.14 -0.21
CA TRP A 25 16.70 2.35 -1.40
C TRP A 25 17.83 2.32 -2.43
N SER A 26 18.55 3.43 -2.61
CA SER A 26 19.72 3.50 -3.50
C SER A 26 20.88 2.60 -3.05
N LYS A 27 20.94 2.28 -1.76
CA LYS A 27 21.90 1.36 -1.13
C LYS A 27 21.38 -0.08 -1.04
N GLY A 28 20.18 -0.36 -1.55
CA GLY A 28 19.54 -1.67 -1.45
C GLY A 28 19.00 -2.00 -0.04
N ILE A 29 18.85 -1.00 0.82
CA ILE A 29 18.31 -1.17 2.18
C ILE A 29 16.80 -0.97 2.11
N GLU A 30 16.04 -1.92 2.65
CA GLU A 30 14.60 -1.80 2.78
C GLU A 30 14.11 -1.60 4.21
N TYR A 31 12.93 -0.99 4.30
CA TYR A 31 12.22 -0.80 5.55
C TYR A 31 11.15 -1.88 5.75
N ASP A 32 10.99 -2.29 7.00
CA ASP A 32 9.89 -3.12 7.46
C ASP A 32 8.94 -2.22 8.26
N LEU A 33 7.93 -1.67 7.59
CA LEU A 33 7.03 -0.67 8.18
C LEU A 33 6.27 -1.18 9.39
N ILE A 34 6.02 -2.51 9.46
CA ILE A 34 5.36 -3.16 10.59
C ILE A 34 6.14 -2.99 11.91
N LYS A 35 7.46 -2.78 11.81
CA LYS A 35 8.34 -2.54 12.97
C LYS A 35 8.49 -1.07 13.34
N ILE A 36 7.95 -0.16 12.53
CA ILE A 36 8.07 1.28 12.73
C ILE A 36 6.78 1.79 13.37
N SER A 37 6.88 2.62 14.39
CA SER A 37 5.72 3.19 15.09
C SER A 37 5.40 4.64 14.68
N ASP A 38 6.29 5.27 13.92
CA ASP A 38 6.13 6.64 13.46
C ASP A 38 5.21 6.67 12.22
N GLU A 39 3.97 7.11 12.42
CA GLU A 39 2.95 7.15 11.36
C GLU A 39 3.26 8.22 10.31
N ASP A 40 3.92 9.33 10.66
CA ASP A 40 4.34 10.34 9.67
C ASP A 40 5.40 9.75 8.74
N PHE A 41 6.34 8.97 9.29
CA PHE A 41 7.30 8.22 8.49
C PHE A 41 6.63 7.18 7.59
N LYS A 42 5.66 6.40 8.11
CA LYS A 42 4.91 5.41 7.30
C LYS A 42 4.17 6.06 6.15
N LEU A 43 3.48 7.18 6.42
CA LEU A 43 2.75 7.93 5.41
C LEU A 43 3.72 8.44 4.33
N GLN A 44 4.88 8.97 4.75
CA GLN A 44 5.91 9.37 3.81
C GLN A 44 6.40 8.21 2.95
N TYR A 45 6.68 7.06 3.57
CA TYR A 45 7.14 5.89 2.85
C TYR A 45 6.15 5.44 1.78
N LEU A 46 4.85 5.41 2.07
CA LEU A 46 3.83 5.09 1.07
C LEU A 46 3.80 6.13 -0.06
N LEU A 47 4.00 7.42 0.24
CA LEU A 47 4.15 8.44 -0.80
C LEU A 47 5.41 8.21 -1.67
N CYS A 48 6.53 7.83 -1.06
CA CYS A 48 7.73 7.46 -1.80
C CYS A 48 7.49 6.21 -2.68
N CYS A 49 6.72 5.22 -2.21
CA CYS A 49 6.33 4.05 -2.99
C CYS A 49 5.47 4.45 -4.19
N PHE A 50 4.49 5.34 -4.00
CA PHE A 50 3.69 5.88 -5.10
C PHE A 50 4.57 6.52 -6.17
N LEU A 51 5.53 7.37 -5.76
CA LEU A 51 6.48 8.00 -6.68
C LEU A 51 7.41 6.97 -7.37
N TRP A 52 7.80 5.91 -6.64
CA TRP A 52 8.63 4.83 -7.17
C TRP A 52 7.90 3.99 -8.23
N ASN A 53 6.60 3.76 -8.04
CA ASN A 53 5.76 2.98 -8.96
C ASN A 53 5.11 3.81 -10.07
N PHE A 54 5.32 5.13 -10.10
CA PHE A 54 4.69 6.02 -11.08
C PHE A 54 4.89 5.50 -12.52
N ASP A 55 3.80 5.28 -13.25
CA ASP A 55 3.74 4.68 -14.60
C ASP A 55 4.29 3.24 -14.75
N ASN A 56 4.54 2.50 -13.65
CA ASN A 56 5.11 1.14 -13.71
C ASN A 56 4.55 0.20 -12.63
N PHE A 57 3.23 -0.01 -12.64
CA PHE A 57 2.53 -0.98 -11.79
C PHE A 57 2.54 -2.39 -12.40
N LYS A 58 3.71 -3.04 -12.39
CA LYS A 58 3.82 -4.46 -12.81
C LYS A 58 3.68 -5.37 -11.61
N LEU A 59 2.59 -6.15 -11.59
CA LEU A 59 2.39 -7.18 -10.57
C LEU A 59 3.60 -8.11 -10.46
N ASN A 60 3.90 -8.51 -9.23
CA ASN A 60 4.96 -9.48 -8.97
C ASN A 60 4.64 -10.85 -9.58
N GLN A 61 5.61 -11.75 -9.69
CA GLN A 61 5.35 -13.07 -10.28
C GLN A 61 4.57 -14.02 -9.33
N ASN A 62 4.44 -13.66 -8.05
CA ASN A 62 3.80 -14.51 -7.07
C ASN A 62 2.29 -14.27 -7.06
N THR A 63 1.55 -15.15 -7.71
CA THR A 63 0.10 -15.01 -7.82
C THR A 63 -0.65 -15.43 -6.54
N LYS A 64 0.04 -15.91 -5.50
CA LYS A 64 -0.57 -16.27 -4.20
C LYS A 64 -0.01 -15.37 -3.11
N ILE A 65 -0.81 -14.40 -2.70
CA ILE A 65 -0.45 -13.38 -1.73
C ILE A 65 -1.13 -13.73 -0.42
N LEU A 66 -0.35 -13.79 0.65
CA LEU A 66 -0.83 -14.03 2.01
C LEU A 66 -0.55 -12.78 2.84
N ILE A 67 -1.59 -12.20 3.44
CA ILE A 67 -1.49 -11.04 4.31
C ILE A 67 -2.03 -11.43 5.68
N ASP A 68 -1.19 -11.43 6.70
CA ASP A 68 -1.61 -11.67 8.07
C ASP A 68 -1.97 -10.37 8.78
N CYS A 69 -3.27 -10.14 8.94
CA CYS A 69 -3.83 -8.94 9.54
C CYS A 69 -3.58 -8.86 11.06
N PHE A 70 -3.06 -9.91 11.70
CA PHE A 70 -2.62 -9.84 13.10
C PHE A 70 -1.50 -8.80 13.30
N PHE A 71 -0.67 -8.57 12.28
CA PHE A 71 0.43 -7.61 12.36
C PHE A 71 0.03 -6.16 12.10
N VAL A 72 -1.20 -5.91 11.66
CA VAL A 72 -1.70 -4.57 11.34
C VAL A 72 -2.00 -3.82 12.63
N LYS A 73 -1.27 -2.72 12.87
CA LYS A 73 -1.40 -1.87 14.06
C LYS A 73 -1.90 -0.45 13.73
N SER A 74 -1.84 -0.06 12.45
CA SER A 74 -2.52 1.09 11.86
C SER A 74 -3.06 0.75 10.47
N ASP A 75 -3.91 1.62 9.92
CA ASP A 75 -4.39 1.51 8.54
C ASP A 75 -3.22 1.55 7.53
N LEU A 76 -2.17 2.33 7.80
CA LEU A 76 -0.97 2.39 6.96
C LEU A 76 -0.23 1.04 6.87
N ASP A 77 -0.24 0.23 7.93
CA ASP A 77 0.34 -1.11 7.90
C ASP A 77 -0.38 -2.02 6.89
N PHE A 78 -1.71 -1.90 6.80
CA PHE A 78 -2.50 -2.64 5.83
C PHE A 78 -2.12 -2.27 4.39
N TYR A 79 -2.05 -0.97 4.08
CA TYR A 79 -1.67 -0.51 2.74
C TYR A 79 -0.25 -0.92 2.36
N PHE A 80 0.69 -0.88 3.32
CA PHE A 80 2.05 -1.37 3.12
C PHE A 80 2.08 -2.87 2.78
N LEU A 81 1.38 -3.70 3.56
CA LEU A 81 1.34 -5.16 3.33
C LEU A 81 0.68 -5.49 1.99
N LEU A 82 -0.40 -4.79 1.64
CA LEU A 82 -1.11 -4.98 0.38
C LEU A 82 -0.25 -4.60 -0.83
N GLY A 83 0.35 -3.41 -0.81
CA GLY A 83 1.24 -2.95 -1.88
C GLY A 83 2.45 -3.85 -2.04
N LYS A 84 3.09 -4.23 -0.92
CA LYS A 84 4.22 -5.16 -0.91
C LYS A 84 3.84 -6.54 -1.44
N GLY A 85 2.67 -7.03 -1.04
CA GLY A 85 2.14 -8.31 -1.49
C GLY A 85 1.91 -8.36 -3.01
N LEU A 86 1.46 -7.26 -3.61
CA LEU A 86 1.12 -7.18 -5.04
C LEU A 86 2.31 -6.88 -5.95
N TYR A 87 3.18 -5.95 -5.56
CA TYR A 87 4.26 -5.45 -6.43
C TYR A 87 5.66 -5.78 -5.92
N GLY A 88 5.78 -6.40 -4.74
CA GLY A 88 7.06 -6.64 -4.08
C GLY A 88 7.52 -5.42 -3.27
N ASP A 89 8.81 -5.38 -2.92
CA ASP A 89 9.35 -4.25 -2.16
C ASP A 89 9.07 -2.92 -2.87
N ARG A 90 8.73 -1.89 -2.09
CA ARG A 90 8.31 -0.55 -2.56
C ARG A 90 6.99 -0.53 -3.31
N GLY A 91 6.22 -1.61 -3.26
CA GLY A 91 4.91 -1.69 -3.87
C GLY A 91 3.91 -0.73 -3.23
N TYR A 92 3.24 0.07 -4.05
CA TYR A 92 2.17 0.96 -3.66
C TYR A 92 0.82 0.47 -4.18
N PHE A 93 -0.18 0.43 -3.29
CA PHE A 93 -1.57 0.13 -3.66
C PHE A 93 -2.54 0.94 -2.80
N GLY A 94 -2.29 2.25 -2.71
CA GLY A 94 -3.04 3.20 -1.90
C GLY A 94 -2.37 3.55 -0.56
N SER A 95 -2.89 4.57 0.11
CA SER A 95 -2.53 4.98 1.47
C SER A 95 -3.74 5.41 2.32
N ASN A 96 -4.94 5.26 1.76
CA ASN A 96 -6.25 5.45 2.37
C ASN A 96 -7.30 4.81 1.43
N LEU A 97 -8.57 4.76 1.84
CA LEU A 97 -9.62 4.07 1.06
C LEU A 97 -9.86 4.72 -0.30
N ASP A 98 -9.81 6.06 -0.38
CA ASP A 98 -10.00 6.80 -1.62
C ASP A 98 -8.89 6.47 -2.64
N SER A 99 -7.63 6.57 -2.20
CA SER A 99 -6.47 6.25 -3.06
C SER A 99 -6.37 4.78 -3.41
N LEU A 100 -6.85 3.87 -2.55
CA LEU A 100 -6.99 2.45 -2.88
C LEU A 100 -8.01 2.26 -3.99
N GLU A 101 -9.18 2.89 -3.90
CA GLU A 101 -10.19 2.80 -4.95
C GLU A 101 -9.71 3.38 -6.28
N ASP A 102 -9.07 4.55 -6.26
CA ASP A 102 -8.48 5.18 -7.45
C ASP A 102 -7.46 4.26 -8.11
N ILE A 103 -6.56 3.66 -7.33
CA ILE A 103 -5.54 2.77 -7.88
C ILE A 103 -6.14 1.49 -8.45
N ILE A 104 -7.23 0.98 -7.90
CA ILE A 104 -7.92 -0.20 -8.44
C ILE A 104 -8.50 0.10 -9.83
N ILE A 105 -8.95 1.32 -10.07
CA ILE A 105 -9.45 1.74 -11.39
C ILE A 105 -8.30 1.74 -12.41
N ASP A 106 -7.17 2.37 -12.06
CA ASP A 106 -5.98 2.42 -12.92
C ASP A 106 -5.34 1.03 -13.11
N PHE A 107 -5.40 0.19 -12.08
CA PHE A 107 -4.90 -1.18 -12.09
C PHE A 107 -5.50 -2.02 -13.22
N HIS A 108 -6.79 -1.87 -13.50
CA HIS A 108 -7.46 -2.55 -14.63
C HIS A 108 -7.07 -2.02 -16.00
N ARG A 109 -6.60 -0.78 -16.09
CA ARG A 109 -6.11 -0.17 -17.34
C ARG A 109 -4.73 -0.71 -17.70
N ASP A 110 -3.86 -0.83 -16.69
CA ASP A 110 -2.44 -1.06 -16.90
C ASP A 110 -2.05 -2.56 -16.88
N ASN A 111 -2.95 -3.43 -16.40
CA ASN A 111 -2.73 -4.87 -16.35
C ASN A 111 -3.78 -5.63 -17.19
N GLU A 112 -3.32 -6.62 -17.96
CA GLU A 112 -4.25 -7.47 -18.72
C GLU A 112 -5.19 -8.22 -17.78
N TYR A 113 -6.49 -8.18 -18.10
CA TYR A 113 -7.53 -8.84 -17.31
C TYR A 113 -7.27 -10.35 -17.09
N SER A 114 -6.59 -11.00 -18.04
CA SER A 114 -6.22 -12.42 -17.97
C SER A 114 -5.15 -12.72 -16.92
N LEU A 115 -4.28 -11.76 -16.62
CA LEU A 115 -3.23 -11.86 -15.59
C LEU A 115 -3.84 -11.64 -14.21
N ILE A 116 -4.68 -10.61 -14.05
CA ILE A 116 -5.31 -10.24 -12.77
C ILE A 116 -6.08 -11.43 -12.16
N LYS A 117 -6.84 -12.17 -12.98
CA LYS A 117 -7.62 -13.34 -12.54
C LYS A 117 -6.79 -14.49 -11.96
N ARG A 118 -5.49 -14.52 -12.20
CA ARG A 118 -4.60 -15.56 -11.66
C ARG A 118 -4.20 -15.28 -10.22
N TYR A 119 -4.35 -14.03 -9.76
CA TYR A 119 -3.97 -13.63 -8.42
C TYR A 119 -5.03 -14.03 -7.41
N SER A 120 -4.56 -14.57 -6.30
CA SER A 120 -5.34 -14.78 -5.08
C SER A 120 -4.70 -14.05 -3.92
N ILE A 121 -5.49 -13.27 -3.19
CA ILE A 121 -5.08 -12.64 -1.93
C ILE A 121 -5.85 -13.34 -0.81
N GLU A 122 -5.13 -13.89 0.15
CA GLU A 122 -5.68 -14.48 1.36
C GLU A 122 -5.31 -13.59 2.55
N PHE A 123 -6.34 -13.05 3.21
CA PHE A 123 -6.20 -12.29 4.44
C PHE A 123 -6.43 -13.23 5.62
N LEU A 124 -5.41 -13.43 6.45
CA LEU A 124 -5.52 -14.17 7.72
C LEU A 124 -5.87 -13.22 8.85
N ASN A 125 -6.73 -13.67 9.77
CA ASN A 125 -7.18 -12.90 10.92
C ASN A 125 -7.84 -11.57 10.48
N TYR A 126 -8.64 -11.62 9.40
CA TYR A 126 -9.19 -10.44 8.73
C TYR A 126 -10.02 -9.56 9.66
N GLU A 127 -10.67 -10.15 10.66
CA GLU A 127 -11.46 -9.45 11.69
C GLU A 127 -10.63 -8.44 12.51
N ASN A 128 -9.30 -8.59 12.57
CA ASN A 128 -8.45 -7.60 13.25
C ASN A 128 -8.48 -6.22 12.57
N LEU A 129 -8.89 -6.14 11.31
CA LEU A 129 -9.02 -4.89 10.56
C LEU A 129 -10.23 -4.04 10.98
N GLU A 130 -11.21 -4.60 11.72
CA GLU A 130 -12.39 -3.83 12.22
C GLU A 130 -12.00 -2.63 13.09
N LYS A 131 -10.79 -2.64 13.66
CA LYS A 131 -10.25 -1.54 14.46
C LYS A 131 -9.89 -0.31 13.62
N TYR A 132 -9.66 -0.50 12.33
CA TYR A 132 -9.10 0.52 11.43
C TYR A 132 -10.04 0.84 10.27
N PHE A 133 -10.94 -0.09 9.91
CA PHE A 133 -11.79 0.03 8.73
C PHE A 133 -13.22 -0.43 9.02
N ASP A 134 -14.15 0.14 8.26
CA ASP A 134 -15.43 -0.50 7.98
C ASP A 134 -15.16 -1.68 7.02
N LEU A 135 -15.34 -2.92 7.52
CA LEU A 135 -15.03 -4.12 6.74
C LEU A 135 -15.95 -4.32 5.55
N ASP A 136 -17.21 -3.88 5.61
CA ASP A 136 -18.14 -4.02 4.48
C ASP A 136 -17.67 -3.11 3.35
N LEU A 137 -17.29 -1.87 3.68
CA LEU A 137 -16.74 -0.93 2.71
C LEU A 137 -15.40 -1.41 2.13
N LEU A 138 -14.48 -1.88 2.99
CA LEU A 138 -13.18 -2.40 2.54
C LEU A 138 -13.34 -3.60 1.62
N THR A 139 -14.19 -4.56 2.00
CA THR A 139 -14.51 -5.76 1.20
C THR A 139 -15.11 -5.36 -0.14
N LEU A 140 -16.01 -4.37 -0.15
CA LEU A 140 -16.60 -3.85 -1.38
C LEU A 140 -15.53 -3.25 -2.30
N ILE A 141 -14.63 -2.40 -1.78
CA ILE A 141 -13.55 -1.80 -2.57
C ILE A 141 -12.61 -2.90 -3.11
N LEU A 142 -12.13 -3.80 -2.25
CA LEU A 142 -11.24 -4.89 -2.64
C LEU A 142 -11.87 -5.82 -3.70
N SER A 143 -13.18 -6.05 -3.64
CA SER A 143 -13.88 -6.87 -4.65
C SER A 143 -13.79 -6.28 -6.07
N LYS A 144 -13.60 -4.95 -6.20
CA LYS A 144 -13.42 -4.27 -7.48
C LYS A 144 -12.10 -4.63 -8.15
N THR A 145 -11.11 -5.19 -7.45
CA THR A 145 -9.85 -5.68 -8.03
C THR A 145 -10.05 -6.82 -9.02
N LYS A 146 -11.17 -7.56 -8.93
CA LYS A 146 -11.45 -8.78 -9.71
C LYS A 146 -10.41 -9.91 -9.52
N MET A 147 -9.60 -9.83 -8.48
CA MET A 147 -8.77 -10.94 -8.00
C MET A 147 -9.63 -11.92 -7.19
N ASN A 148 -9.10 -13.13 -6.95
CA ASN A 148 -9.72 -14.03 -5.98
C ASN A 148 -9.33 -13.58 -4.57
N ILE A 149 -10.28 -13.13 -3.76
CA ILE A 149 -9.99 -12.66 -2.40
C ILE A 149 -10.64 -13.60 -1.38
N ILE A 150 -9.84 -14.05 -0.42
CA ILE A 150 -10.24 -14.95 0.66
C ILE A 150 -10.04 -14.21 1.98
N TYR A 151 -11.07 -14.21 2.80
CA TYR A 151 -11.07 -13.58 4.13
C TYR A 151 -11.20 -14.71 5.17
N ASN A 152 -10.14 -14.92 5.97
CA ASN A 152 -10.03 -15.97 6.98
C ASN A 152 -9.81 -15.39 8.38
#